data_AF-I1VGZ9-F1
#
_entry.id   AF-I1VGZ9-F1
#
_cell.length_a   1.000
_cell.length_b   1.000
_cell.length_c   1.000
_cell.angle_alpha   90.00
_cell.angle_beta   90.00
_cell.angle_gamma   90.00
#
_symmetry.space_group_name_H-M   'P 1'
#
loop_
_entity.id
_entity.type
_entity.pdbx_description
1 polymer ?
#
loop_
_entity_poly.entity_id
_entity_poly.type
_entity_poly.pdbx_seq_one_letter_code
_entity_poly.pdbx_strand_id
1 'polypeptide(L)'
;GGWYDAGDHVKFNLPMAYSLAMLAWSVFEYPRAYEKTGELPTILESIKWAADYLMKCHPDPGTYYYQVGDAGLDHGWWGPAEAMQMKRPSFKLTKTNSGSTVLAETAAALAATAVVFSDTEPVYAEKCLAHAQSLYDFAESTKSDTGYTAASGFYSSSSGFYDKLSWAAIWLYLATNQQNFLNKAEEYVPKWPTEQQKGIIAYHWGHCWDDVHYGAQVLLAKVTGKPIYVESVERNLDYWTTGYQGERISYTPGGLAWLSNWGSLRYATTTAFLASVWADWKLCSPGKAEAYRAFTKSQVDYALGSTGKSFLVGFGQKYPRHPHHRTAHSSWADMQTIPAEHRHVLVGALVGGPAQNDDYTDSIADYTSNEVACDYNAGFVGA
;
A
#
# COMPACT_ATOMS: atom_id res chain seq x y z
N GLY A 1 -6.78 18.35 2.21
CA GLY A 1 -5.83 17.66 1.34
C GLY A 1 -5.36 16.38 1.97
N GLY A 2 -4.63 15.56 1.20
CA GLY A 2 -4.42 14.13 1.50
C GLY A 2 -5.67 13.32 1.19
N TRP A 3 -5.58 12.00 1.37
CA TRP A 3 -6.73 11.11 1.27
C TRP A 3 -7.30 10.82 2.66
N TYR A 4 -8.60 10.54 2.72
CA TYR A 4 -9.14 9.77 3.83
C TYR A 4 -8.72 8.32 3.65
N ASP A 5 -8.53 7.60 4.75
CA ASP A 5 -7.89 6.29 4.73
C ASP A 5 -8.77 5.21 4.09
N ALA A 6 -9.98 5.05 4.63
CA ALA A 6 -10.88 3.96 4.27
C ALA A 6 -12.32 4.45 4.11
N GLY A 7 -13.27 3.79 4.77
CA GLY A 7 -14.65 4.23 4.89
C GLY A 7 -14.88 5.36 5.89
N ASP A 8 -13.82 5.81 6.55
CA ASP A 8 -13.78 6.83 7.59
C ASP A 8 -13.22 8.16 7.08
N HIS A 9 -12.96 9.10 7.99
CA HIS A 9 -12.34 10.37 7.65
C HIS A 9 -11.01 10.61 8.36
N VAL A 10 -10.42 9.60 9.01
CA VAL A 10 -9.09 9.78 9.60
C VAL A 10 -8.08 9.82 8.47
N LYS A 11 -7.05 10.64 8.64
CA LYS A 11 -5.91 10.68 7.74
C LYS A 11 -4.75 9.99 8.41
N PHE A 12 -4.60 8.69 8.16
CA PHE A 12 -3.45 7.91 8.62
C PHE A 12 -2.32 7.98 7.60
N ASN A 13 -1.20 8.60 7.95
CA ASN A 13 -0.16 8.82 6.95
C ASN A 13 0.62 7.55 6.58
N LEU A 14 0.66 6.51 7.43
CA LEU A 14 1.35 5.26 7.11
C LEU A 14 0.75 4.55 5.88
N PRO A 15 -0.52 4.13 5.90
CA PRO A 15 -1.17 3.53 4.72
C PRO A 15 -1.30 4.52 3.55
N MET A 16 -1.46 5.83 3.81
CA MET A 16 -1.49 6.84 2.74
C MET A 16 -0.15 6.96 1.99
N ALA A 17 0.97 6.99 2.73
CA ALA A 17 2.30 7.04 2.15
C ALA A 17 2.62 5.74 1.41
N TYR A 18 2.31 4.59 2.00
CA TYR A 18 2.41 3.30 1.32
C TYR A 18 1.64 3.29 0.00
N SER A 19 0.38 3.73 0.03
CA SER A 19 -0.47 3.76 -1.17
C SER A 19 0.14 4.65 -2.25
N LEU A 20 0.61 5.84 -1.88
CA LEU A 20 1.30 6.74 -2.80
C LEU A 20 2.56 6.08 -3.40
N ALA A 21 3.40 5.45 -2.57
CA ALA A 21 4.62 4.80 -3.02
C ALA A 21 4.32 3.69 -4.05
N MET A 22 3.26 2.91 -3.82
CA MET A 22 2.81 1.87 -4.73
C MET A 22 2.25 2.41 -6.05
N LEU A 23 1.45 3.49 -6.02
CA LEU A 23 0.98 4.13 -7.25
C LEU A 23 2.15 4.70 -8.07
N ALA A 24 3.12 5.34 -7.41
CA ALA A 24 4.34 5.82 -8.05
C ALA A 24 5.18 4.65 -8.60
N TRP A 25 5.27 3.53 -7.87
CA TRP A 25 5.95 2.33 -8.35
C TRP A 25 5.29 1.77 -9.62
N SER A 26 3.96 1.71 -9.67
CA SER A 26 3.25 1.28 -10.87
C SER A 26 3.59 2.17 -12.08
N VAL A 27 3.58 3.50 -11.92
CA VAL A 27 3.96 4.43 -12.99
C VAL A 27 5.43 4.26 -13.39
N PHE A 28 6.31 3.99 -12.43
CA PHE A 28 7.73 3.72 -12.68
C PHE A 28 7.93 2.47 -13.56
N GLU A 29 7.19 1.39 -13.30
CA GLU A 29 7.33 0.13 -14.06
C GLU A 29 6.57 0.14 -15.39
N TYR A 30 5.38 0.72 -15.42
CA TYR A 30 4.45 0.61 -16.55
C TYR A 30 3.95 1.95 -17.12
N PRO A 31 4.83 2.97 -17.36
CA PRO A 31 4.38 4.29 -17.82
C PRO A 31 3.63 4.20 -19.16
N ARG A 32 4.06 3.31 -20.06
CA ARG A 32 3.43 3.07 -21.36
C ARG A 32 2.00 2.52 -21.26
N ALA A 33 1.67 1.79 -20.20
CA ALA A 33 0.32 1.29 -20.00
C ALA A 33 -0.62 2.46 -19.71
N TYR A 34 -0.20 3.37 -18.82
CA TYR A 34 -0.94 4.60 -18.51
C TYR A 34 -1.06 5.56 -19.70
N GLU A 35 -0.01 5.72 -20.50
CA GLU A 35 -0.07 6.50 -21.75
C GLU A 35 -1.09 5.92 -22.73
N LYS A 36 -1.08 4.59 -22.90
CA LYS A 36 -1.96 3.89 -23.85
C LYS A 36 -3.43 3.95 -23.42
N THR A 37 -3.72 3.91 -22.12
CA THR A 37 -5.09 4.04 -21.59
C THR A 37 -5.55 5.50 -21.45
N GLY A 38 -4.62 6.46 -21.55
CA GLY A 38 -4.92 7.88 -21.33
C GLY A 38 -5.02 8.27 -19.85
N GLU A 39 -4.67 7.37 -18.93
CA GLU A 39 -4.80 7.57 -17.48
C GLU A 39 -3.55 8.16 -16.82
N LEU A 40 -2.47 8.39 -17.57
CA LEU A 40 -1.24 8.98 -17.03
C LEU A 40 -1.48 10.34 -16.32
N PRO A 41 -2.28 11.27 -16.87
CA PRO A 41 -2.60 12.50 -16.15
C PRO A 41 -3.35 12.26 -14.83
N THR A 42 -4.33 11.35 -14.83
CA THR A 42 -5.17 11.02 -13.66
C THR A 42 -4.34 10.45 -12.50
N ILE A 43 -3.46 9.49 -12.81
CA ILE A 43 -2.61 8.85 -11.79
C ILE A 43 -1.58 9.85 -11.23
N LEU A 44 -0.99 10.69 -12.08
CA LEU A 44 -0.04 11.71 -11.64
C LEU A 44 -0.71 12.78 -10.77
N GLU A 45 -1.91 13.25 -11.12
CA GLU A 45 -2.69 14.16 -10.29
C GLU A 45 -2.98 13.56 -8.90
N SER A 46 -3.36 12.28 -8.86
CA SER A 46 -3.61 11.55 -7.61
C SER A 46 -2.34 11.45 -6.76
N ILE A 47 -1.22 11.03 -7.33
CA ILE A 47 0.09 10.97 -6.65
C ILE A 47 0.45 12.35 -6.08
N LYS A 48 0.31 13.40 -6.91
CA LYS A 48 0.62 14.78 -6.53
C LYS A 48 -0.25 15.26 -5.37
N TRP A 49 -1.54 14.90 -5.33
CA TRP A 49 -2.47 15.27 -4.26
C TRP A 49 -2.02 14.77 -2.88
N ALA A 50 -1.59 13.52 -2.80
CA ALA A 50 -1.08 12.94 -1.56
C ALA A 50 0.33 13.46 -1.24
N ALA A 51 1.22 13.56 -2.23
CA ALA A 51 2.58 14.09 -2.03
C ALA A 51 2.56 15.53 -1.49
N ASP A 52 1.70 16.40 -2.04
CA ASP A 52 1.52 17.79 -1.58
C ASP A 52 1.07 17.85 -0.12
N TYR A 53 0.26 16.89 0.34
CA TYR A 53 -0.14 16.81 1.74
C TYR A 53 0.98 16.28 2.64
N LEU A 54 1.68 15.21 2.24
CA LEU A 54 2.78 14.65 3.02
C LEU A 54 3.92 15.67 3.18
N MET A 55 4.23 16.47 2.15
CA MET A 55 5.18 17.58 2.27
C MET A 55 4.69 18.67 3.22
N LYS A 56 3.40 19.01 3.23
CA LYS A 56 2.82 19.95 4.22
C LYS A 56 2.92 19.42 5.65
N CYS A 57 2.88 18.10 5.83
CA CYS A 57 3.09 17.45 7.12
C CYS A 57 4.54 17.52 7.62
N HIS A 58 5.51 17.86 6.76
CA HIS A 58 6.92 18.02 7.11
C HIS A 58 7.34 19.51 7.03
N PRO A 59 6.94 20.36 8.01
CA PRO A 59 7.21 21.80 7.96
C PRO A 59 8.68 22.16 8.19
N ASP A 60 9.43 21.31 8.88
CA ASP A 60 10.84 21.49 9.20
C ASP A 60 11.53 20.13 9.43
N PRO A 61 12.88 20.04 9.35
CA PRO A 61 13.61 18.76 9.45
C PRO A 61 13.46 17.96 10.76
N GLY A 62 12.86 18.54 11.80
CA GLY A 62 12.67 17.90 13.10
C GLY A 62 11.22 17.56 13.44
N THR A 63 10.27 17.83 12.53
CA THR A 63 8.84 17.72 12.79
C THR A 63 8.12 17.03 11.65
N TYR A 64 7.30 16.02 11.97
CA TYR A 64 6.40 15.40 11.00
C TYR A 64 5.01 15.14 11.58
N TYR A 65 3.97 15.66 10.96
CA TYR A 65 2.58 15.38 11.29
C TYR A 65 2.13 14.08 10.63
N TYR A 66 1.84 13.05 11.42
CA TYR A 66 1.55 11.71 10.89
C TYR A 66 0.07 11.33 10.89
N GLN A 67 -0.78 12.12 11.55
CA GLN A 67 -2.21 11.85 11.61
C GLN A 67 -3.02 13.13 11.79
N VAL A 68 -4.18 13.19 11.14
CA VAL A 68 -5.22 14.20 11.39
C VAL A 68 -6.56 13.51 11.60
N GLY A 69 -7.17 13.73 12.75
CA GLY A 69 -8.38 13.03 13.20
C GLY A 69 -8.07 12.11 14.38
N ASP A 70 -8.94 12.12 15.37
CA ASP A 70 -8.97 11.11 16.44
C ASP A 70 -9.91 10.00 15.98
N ALA A 71 -9.43 8.77 15.94
CA ALA A 71 -10.19 7.67 15.36
C ALA A 71 -11.46 7.34 16.16
N GLY A 72 -11.46 7.51 17.49
CA GLY A 72 -12.67 7.31 18.29
C GLY A 72 -13.75 8.35 18.00
N LEU A 73 -13.37 9.62 17.89
CA LEU A 73 -14.30 10.70 17.53
C LEU A 73 -14.80 10.58 16.09
N ASP A 74 -13.93 10.19 15.16
CA ASP A 74 -14.26 10.01 13.74
C ASP A 74 -15.19 8.80 13.56
N HIS A 75 -14.82 7.65 14.12
CA HIS A 75 -15.56 6.40 13.96
C HIS A 75 -16.87 6.40 14.74
N GLY A 76 -16.98 7.22 15.79
CA GLY A 76 -18.20 7.44 16.57
C GLY A 76 -19.30 8.23 15.84
N TRP A 77 -19.08 8.62 14.58
CA TRP A 77 -20.05 9.33 13.75
C TRP A 77 -20.14 8.74 12.33
N TRP A 78 -21.32 8.79 11.73
CA TRP A 78 -21.62 8.25 10.39
C TRP A 78 -22.34 9.26 9.50
N GLY A 79 -21.58 10.08 8.77
CA GLY A 79 -22.12 10.99 7.76
C GLY A 79 -21.07 11.42 6.73
N PRO A 80 -21.40 12.28 5.77
CA PRO A 80 -20.46 12.68 4.71
C PRO A 80 -19.35 13.61 5.22
N ALA A 81 -18.15 13.49 4.68
CA ALA A 81 -16.96 14.24 5.11
C ALA A 81 -17.20 15.76 5.25
N GLU A 82 -18.00 16.33 4.35
CA GLU A 82 -18.31 17.77 4.27
C GLU A 82 -19.09 18.30 5.48
N ALA A 83 -19.70 17.41 6.27
CA ALA A 83 -20.57 17.76 7.40
C ALA A 83 -19.97 17.44 8.78
N MET A 84 -18.71 16.99 8.85
CA MET A 84 -18.05 16.68 10.12
C MET A 84 -18.05 17.87 11.10
N GLN A 85 -18.48 17.62 12.35
CA GLN A 85 -18.51 18.63 13.43
C GLN A 85 -17.58 18.31 14.60
N MET A 86 -17.08 17.08 14.69
CA MET A 86 -16.16 16.67 15.76
C MET A 86 -14.80 17.35 15.61
N LYS A 87 -14.05 17.42 16.71
CA LYS A 87 -12.67 17.90 16.67
C LYS A 87 -11.81 16.92 15.88
N ARG A 88 -10.90 17.47 15.06
CA ARG A 88 -9.93 16.70 14.27
C ARG A 88 -8.50 17.11 14.65
N PRO A 89 -7.97 16.60 15.78
CA PRO A 89 -6.62 16.94 16.23
C PRO A 89 -5.57 16.50 15.20
N SER A 90 -4.43 17.19 15.19
CA SER A 90 -3.27 16.80 14.39
C SER A 90 -2.17 16.28 15.31
N PHE A 91 -1.59 15.14 14.99
CA PHE A 91 -0.56 14.47 15.79
C PHE A 91 0.78 14.53 15.07
N LYS A 92 1.85 14.79 15.81
CA LYS A 92 3.19 14.97 15.26
C LYS A 92 4.26 14.18 15.99
N LEU A 93 5.30 13.89 15.25
CA LEU A 93 6.55 13.29 15.71
C LEU A 93 7.63 14.36 15.81
N THR A 94 8.54 14.13 16.74
CA THR A 94 9.78 14.91 16.92
C THR A 94 10.96 13.97 17.10
N LYS A 95 12.20 14.49 17.13
CA LYS A 95 13.39 13.67 17.40
C LYS A 95 13.36 12.93 18.74
N THR A 96 12.62 13.44 19.74
CA THR A 96 12.48 12.80 21.06
C THR A 96 11.23 11.94 21.19
N ASN A 97 10.24 12.11 20.31
CA ASN A 97 9.00 11.33 20.27
C ASN A 97 8.73 10.91 18.82
N SER A 98 9.50 9.93 18.35
CA SER A 98 9.63 9.61 16.91
C SER A 98 8.77 8.43 16.46
N GLY A 99 8.74 8.22 15.15
CA GLY A 99 7.91 7.25 14.43
C GLY A 99 8.61 6.85 13.13
N SER A 100 9.74 6.14 13.23
CA SER A 100 10.59 5.80 12.10
C SER A 100 9.85 5.03 11.00
N THR A 101 8.83 4.23 11.34
CA THR A 101 8.00 3.51 10.36
C THR A 101 7.31 4.46 9.39
N VAL A 102 6.49 5.38 9.91
CA VAL A 102 5.74 6.32 9.06
C VAL A 102 6.65 7.37 8.42
N LEU A 103 7.73 7.78 9.09
CA LEU A 103 8.73 8.70 8.53
C LEU A 103 9.41 8.09 7.30
N ALA A 104 9.89 6.85 7.40
CA ALA A 104 10.56 6.16 6.30
C ALA A 104 9.58 5.80 5.17
N GLU A 105 8.35 5.37 5.46
CA GLU A 105 7.35 5.14 4.40
C GLU A 105 7.02 6.43 3.64
N THR A 106 6.92 7.56 4.36
CA THR A 106 6.72 8.87 3.72
C THR A 106 7.93 9.28 2.88
N ALA A 107 9.14 8.98 3.32
CA ALA A 107 10.35 9.21 2.54
C ALA A 107 10.37 8.37 1.25
N ALA A 108 10.00 7.09 1.33
CA ALA A 108 9.86 6.21 0.17
C ALA A 108 8.84 6.76 -0.84
N ALA A 109 7.66 7.14 -0.37
CA ALA A 109 6.58 7.74 -1.16
C ALA A 109 7.06 8.98 -1.94
N LEU A 110 7.72 9.92 -1.26
CA LEU A 110 8.21 11.15 -1.88
C LEU A 110 9.41 10.93 -2.80
N ALA A 111 10.29 9.96 -2.49
CA ALA A 111 11.38 9.57 -3.38
C ALA A 111 10.86 8.92 -4.67
N ALA A 112 9.91 7.98 -4.57
CA ALA A 112 9.23 7.38 -5.71
C ALA A 112 8.48 8.43 -6.55
N THR A 113 7.83 9.40 -5.90
CA THR A 113 7.23 10.57 -6.57
C THR A 113 8.26 11.36 -7.35
N ALA A 114 9.42 11.66 -6.74
CA ALA A 114 10.48 12.38 -7.42
C ALA A 114 10.97 11.65 -8.68
N VAL A 115 11.06 10.31 -8.64
CA VAL A 115 11.41 9.51 -9.83
C VAL A 115 10.41 9.73 -10.96
N VAL A 116 9.11 9.57 -10.71
CA VAL A 116 8.09 9.62 -11.78
C VAL A 116 7.80 11.03 -12.31
N PHE A 117 8.14 12.08 -11.54
CA PHE A 117 8.02 13.48 -11.98
C PHE A 117 9.32 14.08 -12.52
N SER A 118 10.44 13.36 -12.47
CA SER A 118 11.77 13.90 -12.79
C SER A 118 11.87 14.50 -14.19
N ASP A 119 11.26 13.85 -15.19
CA ASP A 119 11.31 14.29 -16.59
C ASP A 119 10.28 15.39 -16.92
N THR A 120 9.12 15.40 -16.25
CA THR A 120 8.00 16.28 -16.59
C THR A 120 7.89 17.53 -15.71
N GLU A 121 8.20 17.42 -14.42
CA GLU A 121 8.17 18.51 -13.44
C GLU A 121 9.42 18.49 -12.53
N PRO A 122 10.63 18.73 -13.07
CA PRO A 122 11.89 18.55 -12.34
C PRO A 122 11.99 19.39 -11.05
N VAL A 123 11.43 20.60 -11.04
CA VAL A 123 11.39 21.47 -9.84
C VAL A 123 10.52 20.86 -8.74
N TYR A 124 9.41 20.21 -9.11
CA TYR A 124 8.56 19.51 -8.18
C TYR A 124 9.24 18.24 -7.66
N ALA A 125 9.86 17.47 -8.56
CA ALA A 125 10.64 16.29 -8.20
C ALA A 125 11.78 16.60 -7.21
N GLU A 126 12.54 17.68 -7.43
CA GLU A 126 13.60 18.14 -6.52
C GLU A 126 13.03 18.50 -5.15
N LYS A 127 11.86 19.15 -5.10
CA LYS A 127 11.17 19.44 -3.85
C LYS A 127 10.74 18.17 -3.10
N CYS A 128 10.13 17.22 -3.79
CA CYS A 128 9.77 15.92 -3.21
C CYS A 128 11.00 15.21 -2.65
N LEU A 129 12.09 15.18 -3.43
CA LEU A 129 13.34 14.55 -3.04
C LEU A 129 13.98 15.20 -1.80
N ALA A 130 13.94 16.53 -1.69
CA ALA A 130 14.46 17.25 -0.52
C ALA A 130 13.70 16.87 0.76
N HIS A 131 12.36 16.78 0.70
CA HIS A 131 11.56 16.28 1.82
C HIS A 131 11.85 14.80 2.10
N ALA A 132 12.00 13.96 1.07
CA ALA A 132 12.28 12.54 1.21
C ALA A 132 13.61 12.28 1.94
N GLN A 133 14.69 12.95 1.53
CA GLN A 133 16.00 12.83 2.18
C GLN A 133 15.96 13.28 3.64
N SER A 134 15.33 14.43 3.92
CA SER A 134 15.22 14.93 5.30
C SER A 134 14.37 14.02 6.20
N LEU A 135 13.29 13.43 5.68
CA LEU A 135 12.46 12.48 6.44
C LEU A 135 13.18 11.15 6.67
N TYR A 136 13.94 10.69 5.68
CA TYR A 136 14.78 9.50 5.80
C TYR A 136 15.86 9.67 6.87
N ASP A 137 16.58 10.80 6.86
CA ASP A 137 17.57 11.14 7.88
C ASP A 137 16.94 11.22 9.28
N PHE A 138 15.72 11.77 9.36
CA PHE A 138 14.96 11.81 10.59
C PHE A 138 14.64 10.38 11.08
N ALA A 139 14.10 9.51 10.23
CA ALA A 139 13.81 8.13 10.58
C ALA A 139 15.07 7.34 11.00
N GLU A 140 16.18 7.49 10.25
CA GLU A 140 17.44 6.79 10.47
C GLU A 140 18.14 7.21 11.76
N SER A 141 18.04 8.50 12.12
CA SER A 141 18.65 9.04 13.33
C SER A 141 17.91 8.67 14.61
N THR A 142 16.60 8.38 14.54
CA THR A 142 15.78 8.07 15.72
C THR A 142 15.53 6.58 15.94
N LYS A 143 15.32 5.80 14.87
CA LYS A 143 15.07 4.33 14.91
C LYS A 143 14.13 3.93 16.06
N SER A 144 12.99 4.60 16.14
CA SER A 144 12.01 4.43 17.22
C SER A 144 10.59 4.74 16.73
N ASP A 145 9.62 3.97 17.19
CA ASP A 145 8.18 4.20 17.00
C ASP A 145 7.46 4.67 18.27
N THR A 146 8.18 5.04 19.33
CA THR A 146 7.57 5.37 20.64
C THR A 146 6.58 6.54 20.62
N GLY A 147 6.70 7.44 19.65
CA GLY A 147 5.80 8.57 19.46
C GLY A 147 4.65 8.34 18.48
N TYR A 148 4.67 7.21 17.76
CA TYR A 148 3.64 6.82 16.81
C TYR A 148 2.51 6.07 17.52
N THR A 149 1.69 6.82 18.26
CA THR A 149 0.69 6.24 19.18
C THR A 149 -0.75 6.52 18.79
N ALA A 150 -1.04 7.60 18.08
CA ALA A 150 -2.42 7.99 17.72
C ALA A 150 -3.10 7.01 16.74
N ALA A 151 -2.31 6.19 16.06
CA ALA A 151 -2.77 5.15 15.14
C ALA A 151 -2.86 3.75 15.77
N SER A 152 -2.54 3.62 17.07
CA SER A 152 -2.55 2.34 17.77
C SER A 152 -3.93 1.69 17.71
N GLY A 153 -3.97 0.43 17.27
CA GLY A 153 -5.21 -0.33 17.09
C GLY A 153 -5.86 -0.17 15.70
N PHE A 154 -5.30 0.70 14.85
CA PHE A 154 -5.71 0.89 13.46
C PHE A 154 -4.56 0.51 12.52
N TYR A 155 -3.47 1.29 12.57
CA TYR A 155 -2.27 1.13 11.74
C TYR A 155 -1.02 1.07 12.61
N SER A 156 -0.98 0.12 13.55
CA SER A 156 0.19 -0.12 14.41
C SER A 156 1.35 -0.69 13.59
N SER A 157 2.56 -0.16 13.82
CA SER A 157 3.80 -0.73 13.29
C SER A 157 4.07 -2.09 13.94
N SER A 158 3.85 -3.18 13.20
CA SER A 158 3.93 -4.54 13.74
C SER A 158 5.19 -5.27 13.27
N SER A 159 5.59 -5.10 12.01
CA SER A 159 6.88 -5.61 11.50
C SER A 159 8.09 -4.76 11.93
N GLY A 160 7.86 -3.55 12.43
CA GLY A 160 8.88 -2.55 12.76
C GLY A 160 9.19 -1.62 11.59
N PHE A 161 10.35 -0.95 11.66
CA PHE A 161 10.74 0.13 10.73
C PHE A 161 11.91 -0.22 9.80
N TYR A 162 12.58 -1.37 9.96
CA TYR A 162 13.78 -1.69 9.19
C TYR A 162 13.50 -2.03 7.72
N ASP A 163 12.35 -2.65 7.45
CA ASP A 163 11.81 -2.82 6.11
C ASP A 163 11.54 -1.46 5.46
N LYS A 164 10.92 -0.49 6.17
CA LYS A 164 10.64 0.85 5.64
C LYS A 164 11.93 1.64 5.39
N LEU A 165 12.93 1.51 6.26
CA LEU A 165 14.23 2.14 6.04
C LEU A 165 14.89 1.58 4.77
N SER A 166 14.77 0.28 4.50
CA SER A 166 15.33 -0.31 3.29
C SER A 166 14.57 0.11 2.04
N TRP A 167 13.24 0.13 2.13
CA TRP A 167 12.33 0.58 1.10
C TRP A 167 12.56 2.05 0.71
N ALA A 168 12.66 2.94 1.69
CA ALA A 168 12.98 4.34 1.46
C ALA A 168 14.37 4.53 0.85
N ALA A 169 15.37 3.80 1.37
CA ALA A 169 16.74 3.88 0.87
C ALA A 169 16.85 3.41 -0.58
N ILE A 170 16.17 2.32 -0.98
CA ILE A 170 16.23 1.87 -2.38
C ILE A 170 15.53 2.86 -3.33
N TRP A 171 14.43 3.50 -2.92
CA TRP A 171 13.81 4.58 -3.70
C TRP A 171 14.69 5.82 -3.79
N LEU A 172 15.34 6.22 -2.70
CA LEU A 172 16.31 7.32 -2.71
C LEU A 172 17.50 7.01 -3.60
N TYR A 173 17.97 5.77 -3.65
CA TYR A 173 18.97 5.34 -4.63
C TYR A 173 18.45 5.51 -6.06
N LEU A 174 17.24 5.04 -6.37
CA LEU A 174 16.65 5.20 -7.70
C LEU A 174 16.46 6.67 -8.10
N ALA A 175 16.15 7.55 -7.14
CA ALA A 175 15.95 8.98 -7.37
C ALA A 175 17.25 9.78 -7.52
N THR A 176 18.37 9.31 -6.95
CA THR A 176 19.61 10.10 -6.82
C THR A 176 20.85 9.47 -7.44
N ASN A 177 20.80 8.16 -7.70
CA ASN A 177 21.94 7.33 -8.06
C ASN A 177 23.11 7.39 -7.05
N GLN A 178 22.86 7.80 -5.80
CA GLN A 178 23.90 7.86 -4.77
C GLN A 178 24.05 6.50 -4.08
N GLN A 179 25.26 5.92 -4.18
CA GLN A 179 25.56 4.56 -3.70
C GLN A 179 25.38 4.38 -2.18
N ASN A 180 25.47 5.46 -1.39
CA ASN A 180 25.23 5.41 0.05
C ASN A 180 23.81 4.89 0.37
N PHE A 181 22.79 5.28 -0.38
CA PHE A 181 21.43 4.82 -0.18
C PHE A 181 21.27 3.35 -0.53
N LEU A 182 21.90 2.86 -1.60
CA LEU A 182 21.91 1.42 -1.89
C LEU A 182 22.60 0.63 -0.77
N ASN A 183 23.76 1.11 -0.29
CA ASN A 183 24.45 0.48 0.84
C ASN A 183 23.58 0.45 2.10
N LYS A 184 22.82 1.51 2.37
CA LYS A 184 21.87 1.58 3.48
C LYS A 184 20.70 0.63 3.32
N ALA A 185 20.15 0.52 2.11
CA ALA A 185 19.07 -0.42 1.81
C ALA A 185 19.50 -1.86 2.12
N GLU A 186 20.74 -2.22 1.79
CA GLU A 186 21.29 -3.54 2.11
C GLU A 186 21.67 -3.71 3.60
N GLU A 187 22.15 -2.65 4.26
CA GLU A 187 22.55 -2.65 5.69
C GLU A 187 21.43 -3.16 6.61
N TYR A 188 20.19 -2.85 6.28
CA TYR A 188 19.03 -3.15 7.12
C TYR A 188 18.40 -4.53 6.84
N VAL A 189 18.78 -5.22 5.77
CA VAL A 189 18.24 -6.54 5.40
C VAL A 189 18.36 -7.57 6.53
N PRO A 190 19.47 -7.69 7.27
CA PRO A 190 19.58 -8.62 8.39
C PRO A 190 18.62 -8.33 9.56
N LYS A 191 17.91 -7.20 9.55
CA LYS A 191 16.97 -6.76 10.58
C LYS A 191 15.50 -6.81 10.11
N TRP A 192 15.25 -7.29 8.90
CA TRP A 192 13.91 -7.54 8.41
C TRP A 192 13.22 -8.67 9.18
N PRO A 193 11.89 -8.79 9.07
CA PRO A 193 11.18 -9.97 9.54
C PRO A 193 11.79 -11.27 8.99
N THR A 194 11.92 -12.28 9.86
CA THR A 194 12.44 -13.60 9.50
C THR A 194 11.40 -14.68 9.78
N GLU A 195 11.38 -15.73 8.98
CA GLU A 195 10.60 -16.92 9.31
C GLU A 195 11.03 -17.53 10.64
N GLN A 196 10.05 -17.77 11.50
CA GLN A 196 10.28 -18.30 12.84
C GLN A 196 11.09 -19.60 12.75
N GLN A 197 12.15 -19.70 13.54
CA GLN A 197 13.03 -20.89 13.65
C GLN A 197 13.87 -21.23 12.40
N LYS A 198 13.68 -20.57 11.25
CA LYS A 198 14.44 -20.84 10.02
C LYS A 198 15.58 -19.84 9.80
N GLY A 199 15.55 -18.65 10.40
CA GLY A 199 16.59 -17.62 10.28
C GLY A 199 16.74 -17.05 8.86
N ILE A 200 15.75 -17.28 8.00
CA ILE A 200 15.65 -16.77 6.63
C ILE A 200 14.68 -15.60 6.59
N ILE A 201 14.85 -14.68 5.63
CA ILE A 201 13.91 -13.57 5.39
C ILE A 201 12.49 -14.14 5.22
N ALA A 202 11.53 -13.50 5.89
CA ALA A 202 10.12 -13.89 5.87
C ALA A 202 9.58 -13.97 4.43
N TYR A 203 8.73 -14.95 4.18
CA TYR A 203 8.14 -15.17 2.85
C TYR A 203 6.68 -15.62 2.86
N HIS A 204 6.12 -15.94 4.04
CA HIS A 204 4.74 -16.39 4.18
C HIS A 204 3.68 -15.28 4.18
N TRP A 205 4.10 -14.01 4.31
CA TRP A 205 3.19 -12.85 4.23
C TRP A 205 3.20 -12.24 2.81
N GLY A 206 2.59 -11.06 2.66
CA GLY A 206 2.60 -10.30 1.40
C GLY A 206 3.01 -8.86 1.63
N HIS A 207 3.37 -8.17 0.55
CA HIS A 207 3.65 -6.74 0.58
C HIS A 207 2.40 -5.97 1.03
N CYS A 208 2.54 -5.09 2.02
CA CYS A 208 1.44 -4.26 2.51
C CYS A 208 1.96 -3.01 3.24
N TRP A 209 1.04 -2.16 3.71
CA TRP A 209 1.36 -0.94 4.46
C TRP A 209 2.20 -1.17 5.71
N ASP A 210 2.11 -2.36 6.33
CA ASP A 210 2.92 -2.72 7.50
C ASP A 210 4.17 -3.51 7.12
N ASP A 211 4.30 -4.09 5.93
CA ASP A 211 5.51 -4.85 5.60
C ASP A 211 5.91 -4.65 4.14
N VAL A 212 6.90 -3.79 3.95
CA VAL A 212 7.38 -3.38 2.63
C VAL A 212 8.63 -4.12 2.17
N HIS A 213 9.16 -5.06 2.97
CA HIS A 213 10.41 -5.75 2.62
C HIS A 213 10.27 -6.56 1.33
N TYR A 214 9.07 -7.07 1.04
CA TYR A 214 8.73 -7.78 -0.20
C TYR A 214 8.92 -6.93 -1.46
N GLY A 215 8.60 -5.64 -1.40
CA GLY A 215 8.86 -4.71 -2.50
C GLY A 215 10.33 -4.28 -2.55
N ALA A 216 10.92 -4.03 -1.37
CA ALA A 216 12.34 -3.70 -1.26
C ALA A 216 13.25 -4.79 -1.82
N GLN A 217 12.97 -6.08 -1.58
CA GLN A 217 13.74 -7.19 -2.16
C GLN A 217 13.59 -7.28 -3.68
N VAL A 218 12.43 -6.95 -4.26
CA VAL A 218 12.25 -6.90 -5.72
C VAL A 218 13.14 -5.82 -6.31
N LEU A 219 13.10 -4.60 -5.77
CA LEU A 219 13.95 -3.50 -6.24
C LEU A 219 15.44 -3.78 -6.04
N LEU A 220 15.84 -4.32 -4.88
CA LEU A 220 17.23 -4.71 -4.61
C LEU A 220 17.70 -5.83 -5.56
N ALA A 221 16.88 -6.83 -5.86
CA ALA A 221 17.20 -7.87 -6.83
C ALA A 221 17.39 -7.28 -8.23
N LYS A 222 16.51 -6.34 -8.65
CA LYS A 222 16.62 -5.66 -9.95
C LYS A 222 17.89 -4.80 -10.06
N VAL A 223 18.22 -4.05 -9.00
CA VAL A 223 19.38 -3.15 -8.97
C VAL A 223 20.70 -3.92 -8.88
N THR A 224 20.77 -4.95 -8.04
CA THR A 224 22.06 -5.59 -7.68
C THR A 224 22.31 -6.93 -8.34
N GLY A 225 21.24 -7.65 -8.73
CA GLY A 225 21.31 -9.04 -9.18
C GLY A 225 21.86 -10.03 -8.15
N LYS A 226 21.96 -9.65 -6.87
CA LYS A 226 22.53 -10.51 -5.83
C LYS A 226 21.62 -11.72 -5.55
N PRO A 227 22.17 -12.95 -5.45
CA PRO A 227 21.39 -14.16 -5.23
C PRO A 227 20.46 -14.11 -4.02
N ILE A 228 20.90 -13.51 -2.90
CA ILE A 228 20.06 -13.40 -1.70
C ILE A 228 18.71 -12.72 -1.95
N TYR A 229 18.65 -11.69 -2.81
CA TYR A 229 17.41 -10.99 -3.11
C TYR A 229 16.60 -11.72 -4.17
N VAL A 230 17.26 -12.25 -5.20
CA VAL A 230 16.61 -13.07 -6.23
C VAL A 230 15.91 -14.27 -5.59
N GLU A 231 16.61 -15.01 -4.73
CA GLU A 231 16.08 -16.16 -4.02
C GLU A 231 14.96 -15.77 -3.04
N SER A 232 15.05 -14.61 -2.38
CA SER A 232 14.03 -14.15 -1.44
C SER A 232 12.74 -13.71 -2.15
N VAL A 233 12.85 -13.02 -3.29
CA VAL A 233 11.72 -12.68 -4.17
C VAL A 233 11.03 -13.96 -4.66
N GLU A 234 11.80 -14.87 -5.25
CA GLU A 234 11.23 -16.10 -5.79
C GLU A 234 10.67 -17.01 -4.71
N ARG A 235 11.25 -17.05 -3.50
CA ARG A 235 10.69 -17.82 -2.38
C ARG A 235 9.29 -17.36 -2.00
N ASN A 236 9.09 -16.04 -1.90
CA ASN A 236 7.78 -15.47 -1.62
C ASN A 236 6.80 -15.74 -2.76
N LEU A 237 7.17 -15.42 -4.00
CA LEU A 237 6.29 -15.63 -5.14
C LEU A 237 5.98 -17.12 -5.38
N ASP A 238 6.94 -18.02 -5.15
CA ASP A 238 6.73 -19.47 -5.22
C ASP A 238 5.70 -19.90 -4.15
N TYR A 239 5.85 -19.47 -2.89
CA TYR A 239 4.85 -19.75 -1.83
C TYR A 239 3.44 -19.29 -2.21
N TRP A 240 3.32 -18.11 -2.81
CA TRP A 240 2.04 -17.56 -3.25
C TRP A 240 1.47 -18.26 -4.50
N THR A 241 2.30 -18.90 -5.32
CA THR A 241 1.90 -19.48 -6.61
C THR A 241 1.93 -21.00 -6.63
N THR A 242 3.10 -21.63 -6.83
CA THR A 242 3.27 -23.08 -7.01
C THR A 242 3.60 -23.83 -5.71
N GLY A 243 3.88 -23.11 -4.64
CA GLY A 243 4.44 -23.60 -3.39
C GLY A 243 5.96 -23.55 -3.35
N TYR A 244 6.52 -23.43 -2.14
CA TYR A 244 7.94 -23.48 -1.83
C TYR A 244 8.19 -24.49 -0.72
N GLN A 245 9.08 -25.47 -0.95
CA GLN A 245 9.43 -26.53 0.03
C GLN A 245 8.22 -27.26 0.65
N GLY A 246 7.17 -27.48 -0.14
CA GLY A 246 5.95 -28.18 0.31
C GLY A 246 4.94 -27.31 1.05
N GLU A 247 5.24 -26.02 1.24
CA GLU A 247 4.34 -25.02 1.81
C GLU A 247 3.78 -24.15 0.68
N ARG A 248 2.50 -23.80 0.74
CA ARG A 248 1.82 -22.94 -0.24
C ARG A 248 0.73 -22.15 0.47
N ILE A 249 0.50 -20.92 0.05
CA ILE A 249 -0.61 -20.13 0.58
C ILE A 249 -1.94 -20.87 0.36
N SER A 250 -2.89 -20.63 1.26
CA SER A 250 -4.24 -21.14 1.09
C SER A 250 -4.89 -20.58 -0.18
N TYR A 251 -5.69 -21.41 -0.85
CA TYR A 251 -6.52 -20.99 -1.98
C TYR A 251 -7.98 -21.28 -1.66
N THR A 252 -8.86 -20.34 -1.99
CA THR A 252 -10.30 -20.58 -1.95
C THR A 252 -10.73 -21.53 -3.07
N PRO A 253 -11.88 -22.20 -2.97
CA PRO A 253 -12.46 -22.99 -4.07
C PRO A 253 -12.55 -22.24 -5.42
N GLY A 254 -12.80 -20.92 -5.38
CA GLY A 254 -12.87 -20.04 -6.54
C GLY A 254 -11.53 -19.55 -7.09
N GLY A 255 -10.41 -19.89 -6.42
CA GLY A 255 -9.06 -19.63 -6.91
C GLY A 255 -8.38 -18.36 -6.39
N LEU A 256 -8.92 -17.71 -5.35
CA LEU A 256 -8.26 -16.60 -4.68
C LEU A 256 -7.15 -17.13 -3.77
N ALA A 257 -5.93 -16.60 -3.91
CA ALA A 257 -4.85 -16.78 -2.96
C ALA A 257 -5.17 -16.00 -1.68
N TRP A 258 -5.46 -16.71 -0.60
CA TRP A 258 -6.12 -16.17 0.57
C TRP A 258 -5.16 -16.13 1.76
N LEU A 259 -4.76 -14.91 2.17
CA LEU A 259 -3.82 -14.69 3.26
C LEU A 259 -4.50 -14.45 4.61
N SER A 260 -5.54 -13.62 4.61
CA SER A 260 -6.18 -13.11 5.82
C SER A 260 -7.64 -12.78 5.54
N ASN A 261 -8.45 -12.81 6.59
CA ASN A 261 -9.86 -12.43 6.51
C ASN A 261 -10.06 -10.92 6.30
N TRP A 262 -9.09 -10.10 6.70
CA TRP A 262 -9.14 -8.65 6.48
C TRP A 262 -8.42 -8.28 5.19
N GLY A 263 -9.16 -7.81 4.18
CA GLY A 263 -8.58 -7.39 2.90
C GLY A 263 -7.88 -8.55 2.17
N SER A 264 -8.56 -9.69 2.01
CA SER A 264 -8.04 -10.85 1.27
C SER A 264 -7.67 -10.47 -0.17
N LEU A 265 -8.52 -9.69 -0.84
CA LEU A 265 -8.26 -9.20 -2.19
C LEU A 265 -7.08 -8.24 -2.25
N ARG A 266 -6.95 -7.33 -1.27
CA ARG A 266 -5.81 -6.40 -1.18
C ARG A 266 -4.47 -7.13 -1.21
N TYR A 267 -4.35 -8.23 -0.45
CA TYR A 267 -3.09 -8.97 -0.42
C TYR A 267 -2.85 -9.72 -1.73
N ALA A 268 -3.88 -10.38 -2.28
CA ALA A 268 -3.75 -11.14 -3.52
C ALA A 268 -3.37 -10.23 -4.71
N THR A 269 -4.03 -9.07 -4.84
CA THR A 269 -3.77 -8.12 -5.94
C THR A 269 -2.44 -7.39 -5.77
N THR A 270 -2.03 -7.08 -4.54
CA THR A 270 -0.69 -6.52 -4.30
C THR A 270 0.41 -7.52 -4.64
N THR A 271 0.27 -8.79 -4.24
CA THR A 271 1.23 -9.83 -4.64
C THR A 271 1.20 -10.07 -6.16
N ALA A 272 0.02 -9.96 -6.79
CA ALA A 272 -0.10 -10.03 -8.25
C ALA A 272 0.71 -8.94 -8.96
N PHE A 273 0.73 -7.72 -8.43
CA PHE A 273 1.58 -6.64 -8.95
C PHE A 273 3.07 -6.99 -8.84
N LEU A 274 3.55 -7.42 -7.66
CA LEU A 274 4.94 -7.84 -7.48
C LEU A 274 5.32 -9.00 -8.41
N ALA A 275 4.42 -9.97 -8.58
CA ALA A 275 4.61 -11.11 -9.47
C ALA A 275 4.78 -10.66 -10.94
N SER A 276 4.00 -9.68 -11.40
CA SER A 276 4.14 -9.11 -12.74
C SER A 276 5.46 -8.36 -12.92
N VAL A 277 5.81 -7.49 -11.97
CA VAL A 277 7.07 -6.72 -12.02
C VAL A 277 8.28 -7.66 -12.08
N TRP A 278 8.26 -8.74 -11.29
CA TRP A 278 9.34 -9.71 -11.29
C TRP A 278 9.35 -10.58 -12.55
N ALA A 279 8.20 -11.04 -13.03
CA ALA A 279 8.10 -11.87 -14.24
C ALA A 279 8.60 -11.16 -15.49
N ASP A 280 8.47 -9.83 -15.56
CA ASP A 280 9.00 -9.00 -16.65
C ASP A 280 10.49 -8.69 -16.50
N TRP A 281 11.10 -9.02 -15.36
CA TRP A 281 12.52 -8.79 -15.14
C TRP A 281 13.40 -9.91 -15.68
N LYS A 282 14.51 -9.52 -16.31
CA LYS A 282 15.47 -10.43 -16.99
C LYS A 282 16.09 -11.52 -16.12
N LEU A 283 16.04 -11.39 -14.79
CA LEU A 283 16.57 -12.40 -13.86
C LEU A 283 15.53 -13.46 -13.46
N CYS A 284 14.24 -13.23 -13.72
CA CYS A 284 13.22 -14.24 -13.49
C CYS A 284 13.34 -15.33 -14.56
N SER A 285 13.45 -16.59 -14.12
CA SER A 285 13.52 -17.70 -15.06
C SER A 285 12.23 -17.82 -15.90
N PRO A 286 12.29 -18.20 -17.18
CA PRO A 286 11.10 -18.22 -18.05
C PRO A 286 9.92 -19.03 -17.49
N GLY A 287 10.17 -20.18 -16.88
CA GLY A 287 9.13 -21.02 -16.28
C GLY A 287 8.45 -20.38 -15.07
N LYS A 288 9.22 -19.69 -14.22
CA LYS A 288 8.68 -18.92 -13.10
C LYS A 288 7.91 -17.70 -13.59
N ALA A 289 8.44 -16.99 -14.59
CA ALA A 289 7.78 -15.83 -15.18
C ALA A 289 6.40 -16.19 -15.78
N GLU A 290 6.27 -17.37 -16.40
CA GLU A 290 4.97 -17.87 -16.87
C GLU A 290 4.00 -18.12 -15.71
N ALA A 291 4.44 -18.81 -14.66
CA ALA A 291 3.62 -19.08 -13.48
C ALA A 291 3.19 -17.79 -12.77
N TYR A 292 4.08 -16.82 -12.64
CA TYR A 292 3.83 -15.54 -11.99
C TYR A 292 2.86 -14.66 -12.80
N ARG A 293 2.98 -14.61 -14.14
CA ARG A 293 1.99 -13.92 -15.00
C ARG A 293 0.63 -14.60 -14.95
N ALA A 294 0.58 -15.93 -14.96
CA ALA A 294 -0.66 -16.68 -14.82
C ALA A 294 -1.32 -16.41 -13.46
N PHE A 295 -0.53 -16.34 -12.40
CA PHE A 295 -0.99 -15.92 -11.07
C PHE A 295 -1.57 -14.51 -11.11
N THR A 296 -0.84 -13.50 -11.60
CA THR A 296 -1.34 -12.13 -11.69
C THR A 296 -2.69 -12.10 -12.40
N LYS A 297 -2.78 -12.69 -13.59
CA LYS A 297 -4.03 -12.75 -14.35
C LYS A 297 -5.16 -13.38 -13.54
N SER A 298 -4.90 -14.50 -12.87
CA SER A 298 -5.92 -15.20 -12.08
C SER A 298 -6.48 -14.36 -10.92
N GLN A 299 -5.61 -13.62 -10.20
CA GLN A 299 -6.02 -12.84 -9.04
C GLN A 299 -6.74 -11.55 -9.45
N VAL A 300 -6.29 -10.89 -10.52
CA VAL A 300 -6.99 -9.73 -11.10
C VAL A 300 -8.34 -10.16 -11.68
N ASP A 301 -8.40 -11.27 -12.43
CA ASP A 301 -9.67 -11.80 -12.94
C ASP A 301 -10.63 -12.18 -11.81
N TYR A 302 -10.13 -12.72 -10.69
CA TYR A 302 -10.95 -12.99 -9.49
C TYR A 302 -11.58 -11.70 -8.95
N ALA A 303 -10.77 -10.65 -8.73
CA ALA A 303 -11.26 -9.36 -8.26
C ALA A 303 -12.29 -8.72 -9.23
N LEU A 304 -12.10 -8.92 -10.53
CA LEU A 304 -12.97 -8.37 -11.59
C LEU A 304 -14.19 -9.27 -11.92
N GLY A 305 -14.23 -10.50 -11.41
CA GLY A 305 -15.42 -11.33 -11.36
C GLY A 305 -15.39 -12.66 -12.10
N SER A 306 -14.25 -13.36 -12.13
CA SER A 306 -14.15 -14.74 -12.63
C SER A 306 -15.09 -15.72 -11.91
N THR A 307 -15.52 -15.39 -10.69
CA THR A 307 -16.52 -16.13 -9.90
C THR A 307 -17.97 -15.76 -10.25
N GLY A 308 -18.20 -14.88 -11.24
CA GLY A 308 -19.52 -14.42 -11.67
C GLY A 308 -20.02 -13.14 -10.98
N LYS A 309 -19.22 -12.54 -10.09
CA LYS A 309 -19.47 -11.24 -9.44
C LYS A 309 -18.15 -10.47 -9.28
N SER A 310 -18.14 -9.20 -9.69
CA SER A 310 -17.02 -8.28 -9.43
C SER A 310 -16.95 -7.90 -7.95
N PHE A 311 -15.75 -7.67 -7.44
CA PHE A 311 -15.48 -7.07 -6.14
C PHE A 311 -15.03 -5.61 -6.24
N LEU A 312 -15.03 -5.05 -7.46
CA LEU A 312 -14.70 -3.65 -7.74
C LEU A 312 -16.00 -2.85 -7.89
N VAL A 313 -16.23 -1.88 -7.00
CA VAL A 313 -17.44 -1.06 -6.98
C VAL A 313 -17.60 -0.32 -8.32
N GLY A 314 -18.78 -0.44 -8.93
CA GLY A 314 -19.10 0.19 -10.22
C GLY A 314 -18.56 -0.51 -11.46
N PHE A 315 -17.94 -1.69 -11.33
CA PHE A 315 -17.38 -2.45 -12.45
C PHE A 315 -18.11 -3.78 -12.70
N GLY A 316 -18.41 -4.11 -13.95
CA GLY A 316 -19.15 -5.31 -14.34
C GLY A 316 -20.67 -5.21 -14.08
N GLN A 317 -21.41 -6.29 -14.36
CA GLN A 317 -22.88 -6.29 -14.20
C GLN A 317 -23.34 -6.51 -12.75
N LYS A 318 -22.51 -7.18 -11.94
CA LYS A 318 -22.75 -7.45 -10.52
C LYS A 318 -21.52 -7.02 -9.74
N TYR A 319 -21.66 -6.02 -8.88
CA TYR A 319 -20.60 -5.45 -8.06
C TYR A 319 -21.14 -5.06 -6.67
N PRO A 320 -20.28 -4.78 -5.67
CA PRO A 320 -20.69 -4.36 -4.33
C PRO A 320 -21.42 -3.03 -4.34
N ARG A 321 -22.61 -2.97 -3.74
CA ARG A 321 -23.44 -1.75 -3.65
C ARG A 321 -23.43 -1.10 -2.28
N HIS A 322 -22.99 -1.83 -1.25
CA HIS A 322 -22.96 -1.35 0.13
C HIS A 322 -21.55 -1.41 0.72
N PRO A 323 -20.53 -0.79 0.07
CA PRO A 323 -19.20 -0.70 0.69
C PRO A 323 -19.30 0.04 2.02
N HIS A 324 -18.53 -0.36 3.03
CA HIS A 324 -18.45 0.33 4.31
C HIS A 324 -17.74 1.68 4.08
N HIS A 325 -18.48 2.71 3.67
CA HIS A 325 -17.91 4.01 3.33
C HIS A 325 -18.90 5.16 3.58
N ARG A 326 -18.55 6.02 4.55
CA ARG A 326 -19.40 7.11 5.07
C ARG A 326 -19.86 8.10 4.00
N THR A 327 -18.95 8.65 3.20
CA THR A 327 -19.30 9.69 2.22
C THR A 327 -20.07 9.13 1.02
N ALA A 328 -19.68 7.97 0.48
CA ALA A 328 -20.44 7.29 -0.59
C ALA A 328 -21.87 6.93 -0.15
N HIS A 329 -22.04 6.48 1.10
CA HIS A 329 -23.34 6.26 1.69
C HIS A 329 -24.12 7.58 1.86
N SER A 330 -23.46 8.62 2.39
CA SER A 330 -24.00 9.96 2.63
C SER A 330 -25.27 9.94 3.51
N SER A 331 -25.18 9.34 4.69
CA SER A 331 -26.25 9.44 5.70
C SER A 331 -26.48 10.90 6.09
N TRP A 332 -27.75 11.31 6.19
CA TRP A 332 -28.15 12.60 6.78
C TRP A 332 -28.65 12.44 8.22
N ALA A 333 -28.60 11.23 8.79
CA ALA A 333 -29.25 10.87 10.05
C ALA A 333 -28.31 10.20 11.05
N ASP A 334 -26.99 10.20 10.80
CA ASP A 334 -25.99 9.52 11.64
C ASP A 334 -26.29 8.01 11.80
N MET A 335 -26.72 7.35 10.72
CA MET A 335 -27.12 5.94 10.73
C MET A 335 -26.68 5.24 9.45
N GLN A 336 -26.07 4.06 9.57
CA GLN A 336 -25.73 3.19 8.44
C GLN A 336 -26.95 2.64 7.69
N THR A 337 -28.13 2.65 8.33
CA THR A 337 -29.38 2.16 7.75
C THR A 337 -30.20 3.25 7.06
N ILE A 338 -29.76 4.51 7.11
CA ILE A 338 -30.46 5.65 6.52
C ILE A 338 -29.49 6.48 5.68
N PRO A 339 -29.67 6.54 4.34
CA PRO A 339 -30.63 5.77 3.54
C PRO A 339 -30.33 4.25 3.54
N ALA A 340 -31.26 3.44 3.04
CA ALA A 340 -31.02 2.00 2.90
C ALA A 340 -29.98 1.67 1.80
N GLU A 341 -29.89 2.53 0.79
CA GLU A 341 -29.01 2.39 -0.37
C GLU A 341 -28.00 3.54 -0.39
N HIS A 342 -26.77 3.28 -0.82
CA HIS A 342 -25.77 4.34 -0.99
C HIS A 342 -26.25 5.39 -2.00
N ARG A 343 -26.07 6.66 -1.66
CA ARG A 343 -26.44 7.78 -2.55
C ARG A 343 -25.46 7.98 -3.70
N HIS A 344 -24.23 7.49 -3.55
CA HIS A 344 -23.15 7.65 -4.51
C HIS A 344 -22.48 6.32 -4.81
N VAL A 345 -22.08 6.12 -6.07
CA VAL A 345 -21.27 4.98 -6.47
C VAL A 345 -19.79 5.33 -6.28
N LEU A 346 -19.10 4.61 -5.41
CA LEU A 346 -17.66 4.78 -5.17
C LEU A 346 -16.85 4.03 -6.23
N VAL A 347 -16.90 4.52 -7.46
CA VAL A 347 -16.33 3.83 -8.64
C VAL A 347 -14.86 3.47 -8.41
N GLY A 348 -14.53 2.21 -8.68
CA GLY A 348 -13.16 1.70 -8.62
C GLY A 348 -12.68 1.29 -7.24
N ALA A 349 -13.51 1.36 -6.19
CA ALA A 349 -13.11 0.87 -4.87
C ALA A 349 -13.09 -0.67 -4.81
N LEU A 350 -11.95 -1.24 -4.46
CA LEU A 350 -11.82 -2.68 -4.23
C LEU A 350 -12.25 -2.98 -2.80
N VAL A 351 -13.28 -3.82 -2.63
CA VAL A 351 -13.70 -4.24 -1.28
C VAL A 351 -12.72 -5.26 -0.69
N GLY A 352 -12.77 -5.46 0.62
CA GLY A 352 -11.88 -6.39 1.33
C GLY A 352 -11.87 -7.80 0.74
N GLY A 353 -13.04 -8.30 0.33
CA GLY A 353 -13.18 -9.56 -0.39
C GLY A 353 -13.85 -10.66 0.41
N PRO A 354 -13.89 -11.89 -0.13
CA PRO A 354 -14.60 -13.00 0.48
C PRO A 354 -13.81 -13.67 1.62
N ALA A 355 -14.54 -14.46 2.41
CA ALA A 355 -13.98 -15.44 3.31
C ALA A 355 -13.26 -16.57 2.55
N GLN A 356 -12.54 -17.43 3.28
CA GLN A 356 -11.70 -18.48 2.68
C GLN A 356 -12.47 -19.52 1.83
N ASN A 357 -13.79 -19.61 2.02
CA ASN A 357 -14.69 -20.49 1.26
C ASN A 357 -15.42 -19.77 0.11
N ASP A 358 -14.95 -18.60 -0.30
CA ASP A 358 -15.57 -17.70 -1.30
C ASP A 358 -16.88 -17.02 -0.86
N ASP A 359 -17.32 -17.21 0.40
CA ASP A 359 -18.53 -16.54 0.88
C ASP A 359 -18.30 -15.04 1.02
N TYR A 360 -19.25 -14.26 0.50
CA TYR A 360 -19.23 -12.81 0.55
C TYR A 360 -20.66 -12.27 0.67
N THR A 361 -20.86 -11.37 1.64
CA THR A 361 -22.12 -10.66 1.85
C THR A 361 -21.90 -9.18 1.53
N ASP A 362 -22.77 -8.59 0.72
CA ASP A 362 -22.75 -7.15 0.38
C ASP A 362 -23.56 -6.38 1.43
N SER A 363 -22.89 -5.85 2.45
CA SER A 363 -23.48 -5.23 3.63
C SER A 363 -22.57 -4.14 4.17
N ILE A 364 -23.14 -2.94 4.35
CA ILE A 364 -22.46 -1.77 4.92
C ILE A 364 -21.92 -2.03 6.34
N ALA A 365 -22.52 -2.96 7.09
CA ALA A 365 -22.12 -3.29 8.45
C ALA A 365 -20.96 -4.30 8.51
N ASP A 366 -20.69 -5.02 7.42
CA ASP A 366 -19.57 -5.96 7.33
C ASP A 366 -18.29 -5.21 6.92
N TYR A 367 -17.66 -4.57 7.89
CA TYR A 367 -16.40 -3.86 7.70
C TYR A 367 -15.21 -4.80 7.41
N THR A 368 -15.35 -6.11 7.48
CA THR A 368 -14.25 -7.02 7.11
C THR A 368 -14.26 -7.32 5.62
N SER A 369 -15.43 -7.66 5.07
CA SER A 369 -15.58 -7.99 3.66
C SER A 369 -15.84 -6.78 2.76
N ASN A 370 -16.49 -5.73 3.29
CA ASN A 370 -16.93 -4.54 2.52
C ASN A 370 -16.19 -3.24 2.84
N GLU A 371 -15.20 -3.27 3.72
CA GLU A 371 -14.30 -2.13 3.82
C GLU A 371 -13.56 -1.92 2.51
N VAL A 372 -13.29 -0.65 2.23
CA VAL A 372 -12.52 -0.14 1.10
C VAL A 372 -11.47 0.79 1.68
N ALA A 373 -10.26 0.78 1.13
CA ALA A 373 -9.16 1.57 1.66
C ALA A 373 -8.16 1.96 0.58
N CYS A 374 -7.38 3.01 0.86
CA CYS A 374 -6.30 3.44 -0.02
C CYS A 374 -5.34 2.28 -0.33
N ASP A 375 -4.93 1.52 0.68
CA ASP A 375 -3.96 0.43 0.52
C ASP A 375 -4.55 -0.78 -0.21
N TYR A 376 -5.88 -0.94 -0.24
CA TYR A 376 -6.55 -2.02 -0.98
C TYR A 376 -6.44 -1.79 -2.48
N ASN A 377 -6.54 -0.54 -2.90
CA ASN A 377 -6.46 -0.14 -4.28
C ASN A 377 -5.03 0.04 -4.79
N ALA A 378 -4.08 0.33 -3.90
CA ALA A 378 -2.71 0.69 -4.24
C ALA A 378 -2.00 -0.33 -5.14
N GLY A 379 -1.81 -1.57 -4.64
CA GLY A 379 -1.20 -2.65 -5.43
C GLY A 379 -2.08 -3.11 -6.59
N PHE A 380 -3.40 -3.05 -6.43
CA PHE A 380 -4.36 -3.43 -7.47
C PHE A 380 -4.27 -2.55 -8.72
N VAL A 381 -3.98 -1.25 -8.58
CA VAL A 381 -3.80 -0.35 -9.73
C VAL A 381 -2.54 -0.69 -10.54
N GLY A 382 -1.53 -1.30 -9.92
CA GLY A 382 -0.32 -1.73 -10.62
C GLY A 382 -0.38 -3.12 -11.24
N ALA A 383 -1.26 -3.99 -10.74
CA ALA A 383 -1.52 -5.33 -11.29
C ALA A 383 -2.42 -5.24 -12.53
#